data_AF-A0A3N5KAI9-F1
#
_entry.id   AF-A0A3N5KAI9-F1
#
_cell.length_a   1.000
_cell.length_b   1.000
_cell.length_c   1.000
_cell.angle_alpha   90.00
_cell.angle_beta   90.00
_cell.angle_gamma   90.00
#
_symmetry.space_group_name_H-M   'P 1'
#
loop_
_entity.id
_entity.type
_entity.pdbx_description
1 polymer ?
#
loop_
_entity_poly.entity_id
_entity_poly.type
_entity_poly.pdbx_seq_one_letter_code
_entity_poly.pdbx_strand_id
1 'polypeptide(L)'
;MNTGQMMLILCAMSILAVLTLSINSSIVNASVLGFNMEVNLDAISIAQSTLDEILYNDFDQNTINDTRAFEYTDITPAGLLGPDGAGEQIDGGVDIEDTTKVNDFQSKTKFNDVDDYDGYHRKAWNPRLGWFDVRVVVTYVSETNPDVVESDRTFYKRVTVTVTHPNMITDSEQHIIPMVIRDLAVYRRYF
;
A
#
# COMPACT_ATOMS: atom_id res chain seq x y z
N MET A 1 -54.69 -32.97 20.96
CA MET A 1 -54.16 -31.99 19.98
C MET A 1 -54.82 -32.28 18.65
N ASN A 2 -55.59 -31.33 18.09
CA ASN A 2 -56.24 -31.53 16.80
C ASN A 2 -55.23 -31.31 15.65
N THR A 3 -55.37 -32.06 14.56
CA THR A 3 -54.48 -32.01 13.38
C THR A 3 -54.25 -30.59 12.84
N GLY A 4 -55.26 -29.71 12.94
CA GLY A 4 -55.13 -28.29 12.56
C GLY A 4 -54.15 -27.50 13.44
N GLN A 5 -54.07 -27.78 14.74
CA GLN A 5 -53.10 -27.13 15.64
C GLN A 5 -51.67 -27.62 15.35
N MET A 6 -51.50 -28.90 15.00
CA MET A 6 -50.19 -29.42 14.58
C MET A 6 -49.70 -28.81 13.27
N MET A 7 -50.58 -28.63 12.29
CA MET A 7 -50.24 -27.96 11.02
C MET A 7 -49.84 -26.50 11.23
N LEU A 8 -50.53 -25.77 12.11
CA LEU A 8 -50.16 -24.40 12.46
C LEU A 8 -48.80 -24.32 13.16
N ILE A 9 -48.50 -25.26 14.06
CA ILE A 9 -47.19 -25.32 14.73
C ILE A 9 -46.09 -25.66 13.71
N LEU A 10 -46.31 -26.59 12.79
CA LEU A 10 -45.35 -26.92 11.73
C LEU A 10 -45.08 -25.72 10.81
N CYS A 11 -46.12 -24.99 10.40
CA CYS A 11 -45.95 -23.76 9.61
C CYS A 11 -45.19 -22.69 10.39
N ALA A 12 -45.53 -22.46 11.66
CA ALA A 12 -44.82 -21.51 12.52
C ALA A 12 -43.34 -21.88 12.68
N MET A 13 -43.03 -23.16 12.87
CA MET A 13 -41.65 -23.66 12.93
C MET A 13 -40.91 -23.50 11.60
N SER A 14 -41.56 -23.74 10.45
CA SER A 14 -40.93 -23.55 9.15
C SER A 14 -40.60 -22.08 8.85
N ILE A 15 -41.49 -21.15 9.23
CA ILE A 15 -41.25 -19.71 9.05
C ILE A 15 -40.13 -19.25 9.96
N LEU A 16 -40.12 -19.73 11.21
CA LEU A 16 -39.04 -19.44 12.15
C LEU A 16 -37.70 -19.95 11.62
N ALA A 17 -37.64 -21.16 11.05
CA ALA A 17 -36.42 -21.71 10.48
C ALA A 17 -35.90 -20.90 9.29
N VAL A 18 -36.77 -20.49 8.36
CA VAL A 18 -36.40 -19.63 7.23
C VAL A 18 -35.93 -18.25 7.70
N LEU A 19 -36.61 -17.67 8.68
CA LEU A 19 -36.22 -16.39 9.28
C LEU A 19 -34.84 -16.49 9.95
N THR A 20 -34.62 -17.50 10.78
CA THR A 20 -33.33 -17.72 11.44
C THR A 20 -32.21 -17.93 10.43
N LEU A 21 -32.44 -18.72 9.37
CA LEU A 21 -31.45 -18.92 8.31
C LEU A 21 -31.15 -17.62 7.56
N SER A 22 -32.18 -16.83 7.24
CA SER A 22 -32.04 -15.53 6.58
C SER A 22 -31.22 -14.57 7.44
N ILE A 23 -31.53 -14.47 8.74
CA ILE A 23 -30.78 -13.63 9.68
C ILE A 23 -29.33 -14.10 9.78
N ASN A 24 -29.08 -15.39 9.96
CA ASN A 24 -27.72 -15.92 10.05
C ASN A 24 -26.93 -15.66 8.77
N SER A 25 -27.54 -15.85 7.59
CA SER A 25 -26.88 -15.53 6.33
C SER A 25 -26.56 -14.04 6.20
N SER A 26 -27.46 -13.16 6.67
CA SER A 26 -27.25 -11.71 6.70
C SER A 26 -26.08 -11.32 7.61
N ILE A 27 -26.02 -11.91 8.81
CA ILE A 27 -24.92 -11.69 9.77
C ILE A 27 -23.58 -12.14 9.18
N VAL A 28 -23.53 -13.33 8.57
CA VAL A 28 -22.32 -13.84 7.93
C VAL A 28 -21.88 -12.92 6.78
N ASN A 29 -22.81 -12.51 5.92
CA ASN A 29 -22.50 -11.60 4.81
C ASN A 29 -22.00 -10.23 5.32
N ALA A 30 -22.61 -9.69 6.36
CA ALA A 30 -22.17 -8.45 6.99
C ALA A 30 -20.76 -8.58 7.59
N SER A 31 -20.46 -9.72 8.23
CA SER A 31 -19.13 -9.99 8.77
C SER A 31 -18.08 -10.10 7.68
N VAL A 32 -18.34 -10.84 6.60
CA VAL A 32 -17.42 -10.97 5.46
C VAL A 32 -17.17 -9.61 4.81
N LEU A 33 -18.23 -8.81 4.63
CA LEU A 33 -18.10 -7.46 4.09
C LEU A 33 -17.24 -6.57 5.02
N GLY A 34 -17.45 -6.66 6.33
CA GLY A 34 -16.65 -5.94 7.32
C GLY A 34 -15.17 -6.28 7.26
N PHE A 35 -14.82 -7.58 7.20
CA PHE A 35 -13.44 -8.03 7.03
C PHE A 35 -12.81 -7.53 5.72
N ASN A 36 -13.56 -7.55 4.61
CA ASN A 36 -13.06 -7.05 3.33
C ASN A 36 -12.81 -5.53 3.37
N MET A 37 -13.71 -4.75 3.99
CA MET A 37 -13.51 -3.31 4.15
C MET A 37 -12.27 -3.01 4.99
N GLU A 38 -12.10 -3.75 6.08
CA GLU A 38 -10.99 -3.60 7.00
C GLU A 38 -9.64 -3.84 6.31
N VAL A 39 -9.48 -4.95 5.59
CA VAL A 39 -8.25 -5.25 4.83
C VAL A 39 -7.93 -4.12 3.85
N ASN A 40 -8.94 -3.59 3.15
CA ASN A 40 -8.74 -2.49 2.20
C ASN A 40 -8.39 -1.17 2.89
N LEU A 41 -9.03 -0.84 4.01
CA LEU A 41 -8.73 0.38 4.78
C LEU A 41 -7.33 0.33 5.38
N ASP A 42 -6.93 -0.82 5.93
CA ASP A 42 -5.58 -1.00 6.47
C ASP A 42 -4.53 -0.94 5.35
N ALA A 43 -4.80 -1.53 4.19
CA ALA A 43 -3.93 -1.42 3.01
C ALA A 43 -3.76 0.04 2.55
N ILE A 44 -4.85 0.82 2.53
CA ILE A 44 -4.81 2.26 2.20
C ILE A 44 -4.00 3.02 3.24
N SER A 45 -4.25 2.79 4.53
CA SER A 45 -3.55 3.48 5.61
C SER A 45 -2.05 3.19 5.57
N ILE A 46 -1.66 1.93 5.33
CA ILE A 46 -0.27 1.53 5.15
C ILE A 46 0.32 2.23 3.92
N ALA A 47 -0.36 2.18 2.77
CA ALA A 47 0.09 2.80 1.53
C ALA A 47 0.33 4.31 1.69
N GLN A 48 -0.64 5.02 2.27
CA GLN A 48 -0.55 6.45 2.56
C GLN A 48 0.61 6.76 3.51
N SER A 49 0.77 6.01 4.59
CA SER A 49 1.88 6.22 5.51
C SER A 49 3.24 6.00 4.83
N THR A 50 3.39 5.01 3.94
CA THR A 50 4.62 4.87 3.13
C THR A 50 4.84 6.07 2.23
N LEU A 51 3.77 6.54 1.61
CA LEU A 51 3.84 7.60 0.63
C LEU A 51 4.25 8.91 1.31
N ASP A 52 3.68 9.21 2.47
CA ASP A 52 4.06 10.36 3.28
C ASP A 52 5.51 10.28 3.76
N GLU A 53 5.99 9.08 4.11
CA GLU A 53 7.40 8.85 4.47
C GLU A 53 8.34 9.17 3.30
N ILE A 54 8.00 8.70 2.09
CA ILE A 54 8.81 8.94 0.89
C ILE A 54 8.81 10.42 0.51
N LEU A 55 7.62 11.06 0.49
CA LEU A 55 7.49 12.46 0.09
C LEU A 55 8.02 13.45 1.14
N TYR A 56 8.32 12.98 2.35
CA TYR A 56 8.98 13.78 3.37
C TYR A 56 10.48 13.94 3.09
N ASN A 57 11.09 12.97 2.40
CA ASN A 57 12.51 13.00 2.06
C ASN A 57 12.80 13.96 0.90
N ASP A 58 14.08 14.30 0.73
CA ASP A 58 14.53 15.18 -0.34
C ASP A 58 14.33 14.50 -1.72
N PHE A 59 14.22 15.30 -2.78
CA PHE A 59 13.86 14.77 -4.11
C PHE A 59 14.91 13.83 -4.72
N ASP A 60 16.19 14.06 -4.40
CA ASP A 60 17.36 13.44 -5.02
C ASP A 60 18.59 13.61 -4.13
N GLN A 61 19.56 12.71 -4.26
CA GLN A 61 20.84 12.71 -3.55
C GLN A 61 21.60 14.04 -3.66
N ASN A 62 21.52 14.71 -4.81
CA ASN A 62 22.17 16.01 -5.02
C ASN A 62 21.35 17.20 -4.53
N THR A 63 20.21 16.96 -3.89
CA THR A 63 19.37 17.99 -3.25
C THR A 63 19.37 17.91 -1.72
N ILE A 64 20.04 16.90 -1.16
CA ILE A 64 20.12 16.69 0.28
C ILE A 64 20.82 17.87 0.95
N ASN A 65 20.41 18.19 2.19
CA ASN A 65 20.96 19.29 3.00
C ASN A 65 20.81 20.67 2.32
N ASP A 66 19.67 20.92 1.67
CA ASP A 66 19.33 22.20 1.01
C ASP A 66 20.28 22.56 -0.15
N THR A 67 20.89 21.54 -0.77
CA THR A 67 21.63 21.72 -2.02
C THR A 67 20.66 21.81 -3.20
N ARG A 68 21.06 22.53 -4.26
CA ARG A 68 20.17 22.84 -5.39
C ARG A 68 20.67 22.23 -6.69
N ALA A 69 19.78 21.48 -7.33
CA ALA A 69 19.94 21.03 -8.71
C ALA A 69 19.36 22.08 -9.67
N PHE A 70 20.14 22.52 -10.66
CA PHE A 70 19.70 23.53 -11.63
C PHE A 70 19.39 22.94 -12.99
N GLU A 71 20.13 21.91 -13.38
CA GLU A 71 20.00 21.21 -14.65
C GLU A 71 19.54 19.77 -14.43
N TYR A 72 18.93 19.16 -15.45
CA TYR A 72 18.55 17.75 -15.40
C TYR A 72 19.75 16.80 -15.22
N THR A 73 20.95 17.24 -15.60
CA THR A 73 22.18 16.46 -15.40
C THR A 73 22.62 16.38 -13.95
N ASP A 74 22.10 17.25 -13.10
CA ASP A 74 22.48 17.35 -11.69
C ASP A 74 21.71 16.33 -10.82
N ILE A 75 20.64 15.73 -11.35
CA ILE A 75 19.85 14.69 -10.64
C ILE A 75 20.24 13.29 -11.09
N THR A 76 19.94 12.28 -10.28
CA THR A 76 20.28 10.88 -10.53
C THR A 76 19.73 10.39 -11.88
N PRO A 77 20.53 9.72 -12.74
CA PRO A 77 19.99 9.13 -13.96
C PRO A 77 18.97 8.02 -13.66
N ALA A 78 17.95 7.89 -14.50
CA ALA A 78 16.86 6.91 -14.33
C ALA A 78 17.33 5.45 -14.11
N GLY A 79 18.49 5.06 -14.68
CA GLY A 79 19.04 3.72 -14.53
C GLY A 79 19.84 3.49 -13.23
N LEU A 80 20.02 4.54 -12.42
CA LEU A 80 20.70 4.50 -11.12
C LEU A 80 19.76 4.86 -9.97
N LEU A 81 18.44 4.87 -10.19
CA LEU A 81 17.50 5.03 -9.08
C LEU A 81 17.59 3.81 -8.15
N GLY A 82 17.43 4.06 -6.86
CA GLY A 82 17.54 3.07 -5.79
C GLY A 82 18.63 3.43 -4.78
N PRO A 83 18.86 2.58 -3.77
CA PRO A 83 19.75 2.90 -2.66
C PRO A 83 21.20 3.16 -3.08
N ASP A 84 21.72 4.34 -2.77
CA ASP A 84 23.04 4.85 -3.18
C ASP A 84 24.19 4.35 -2.28
N GLY A 85 24.32 3.03 -2.24
CA GLY A 85 25.46 2.32 -1.66
C GLY A 85 25.16 1.62 -0.33
N ALA A 86 26.22 1.21 0.37
CA ALA A 86 26.09 0.31 1.53
C ALA A 86 25.44 0.97 2.77
N GLY A 87 25.34 2.30 2.80
CA GLY A 87 24.71 3.06 3.89
C GLY A 87 23.19 3.07 3.83
N GLU A 88 22.64 3.16 2.61
CA GLU A 88 21.19 3.18 2.37
C GLU A 88 20.59 1.79 2.16
N GLN A 89 21.40 0.76 1.90
CA GLN A 89 20.88 -0.60 1.69
C GLN A 89 20.10 -1.18 2.88
N ILE A 90 18.91 -1.72 2.60
CA ILE A 90 18.13 -2.51 3.55
C ILE A 90 18.75 -3.90 3.71
N ASP A 91 19.00 -4.30 4.95
CA ASP A 91 19.63 -5.59 5.23
C ASP A 91 18.65 -6.72 4.94
N GLY A 92 19.03 -7.66 4.09
CA GLY A 92 18.16 -8.79 3.70
C GLY A 92 17.14 -8.48 2.62
N GLY A 93 17.15 -7.27 2.05
CA GLY A 93 16.37 -6.89 0.87
C GLY A 93 14.86 -6.75 1.07
N VAL A 94 14.37 -7.00 2.29
CA VAL A 94 12.98 -6.77 2.70
C VAL A 94 13.01 -6.06 4.04
N ASP A 95 12.45 -4.86 4.09
CA ASP A 95 12.36 -4.09 5.32
C ASP A 95 11.25 -4.68 6.20
N ILE A 96 11.65 -5.15 7.36
CA ILE A 96 10.75 -5.76 8.34
C ILE A 96 10.88 -4.89 9.58
N GLU A 97 9.73 -4.58 10.18
CA GLU A 97 9.67 -3.85 11.45
C GLU A 97 10.68 -4.43 12.46
N ASP A 98 11.54 -3.56 12.98
CA ASP A 98 12.51 -3.95 14.00
C ASP A 98 11.76 -4.47 15.24
N THR A 99 11.92 -5.76 15.54
CA THR A 99 11.29 -6.40 16.70
C THR A 99 11.65 -5.76 18.06
N THR A 100 12.69 -4.92 18.11
CA THR A 100 13.10 -4.19 19.31
C THR A 100 12.41 -2.84 19.49
N LYS A 101 11.73 -2.32 18.46
CA LYS A 101 11.00 -1.04 18.46
C LYS A 101 9.77 -1.09 17.55
N VAL A 102 8.61 -0.77 18.12
CA VAL A 102 7.35 -0.78 17.36
C VAL A 102 7.38 0.26 16.23
N ASN A 103 7.05 -0.16 15.01
CA ASN A 103 6.97 0.60 13.76
C ASN A 103 8.27 1.29 13.30
N ASP A 104 9.43 0.76 13.69
CA ASP A 104 10.73 1.25 13.22
C ASP A 104 11.18 0.42 12.01
N PHE A 105 11.18 1.05 10.83
CA PHE A 105 11.65 0.47 9.58
C PHE A 105 13.06 0.96 9.30
N GLN A 106 13.90 0.13 8.69
CA GLN A 106 15.27 0.54 8.36
C GLN A 106 15.26 1.73 7.38
N SER A 107 14.28 1.79 6.46
CA SER A 107 14.07 2.90 5.51
C SER A 107 14.11 4.26 6.19
N LYS A 108 13.43 4.42 7.33
CA LYS A 108 13.30 5.70 8.05
C LYS A 108 14.61 6.30 8.55
N THR A 109 15.66 5.48 8.63
CA THR A 109 16.97 5.91 9.14
C THR A 109 18.06 5.83 8.09
N LYS A 110 17.91 4.93 7.12
CA LYS A 110 18.87 4.70 6.05
C LYS A 110 18.59 5.55 4.83
N PHE A 111 17.33 5.63 4.40
CA PHE A 111 16.95 6.37 3.21
C PHE A 111 16.83 7.85 3.50
N ASN A 112 17.43 8.66 2.65
CA ASN A 112 17.55 10.10 2.84
C ASN A 112 16.90 10.90 1.71
N ASP A 113 16.55 10.26 0.59
CA ASP A 113 15.89 10.89 -0.53
C ASP A 113 14.73 10.02 -1.09
N VAL A 114 14.13 10.46 -2.19
CA VAL A 114 13.01 9.76 -2.84
C VAL A 114 13.49 8.59 -3.70
N ASP A 115 14.68 8.64 -4.31
CA ASP A 115 15.08 7.60 -5.25
C ASP A 115 15.57 6.31 -4.58
N ASP A 116 16.04 6.39 -3.34
CA ASP A 116 16.30 5.25 -2.46
C ASP A 116 15.15 4.23 -2.41
N TYR A 117 13.91 4.70 -2.59
CA TYR A 117 12.72 3.85 -2.53
C TYR A 117 12.42 3.10 -3.84
N ASP A 118 13.21 3.27 -4.90
CA ASP A 118 13.01 2.48 -6.10
C ASP A 118 13.31 1.00 -5.85
N GLY A 119 12.33 0.14 -6.15
CA GLY A 119 12.40 -1.29 -5.84
C GLY A 119 12.26 -1.62 -4.35
N TYR A 120 11.93 -0.65 -3.49
CA TYR A 120 11.77 -0.88 -2.06
C TYR A 120 10.66 -1.88 -1.74
N HIS A 121 10.93 -2.73 -0.75
CA HIS A 121 10.03 -3.77 -0.30
C HIS A 121 9.97 -3.78 1.22
N ARG A 122 8.76 -3.66 1.79
CA ARG A 122 8.55 -3.83 3.22
C ARG A 122 7.42 -4.78 3.56
N LYS A 123 7.47 -5.32 4.77
CA LYS A 123 6.37 -6.05 5.39
C LYS A 123 5.83 -5.31 6.60
N ALA A 124 4.54 -4.97 6.56
CA ALA A 124 3.85 -4.31 7.66
C ALA A 124 2.98 -5.32 8.42
N TRP A 125 3.12 -5.36 9.75
CA TRP A 125 2.35 -6.28 10.59
C TRP A 125 1.02 -5.67 11.02
N ASN A 126 -0.05 -6.45 10.90
CA ASN A 126 -1.33 -6.18 11.51
C ASN A 126 -1.71 -7.33 12.47
N PRO A 127 -2.02 -7.07 13.75
CA PRO A 127 -2.33 -8.12 14.72
C PRO A 127 -3.50 -9.04 14.35
N ARG A 128 -4.45 -8.55 13.54
CA ARG A 128 -5.67 -9.29 13.18
C ARG A 128 -5.58 -9.93 11.80
N LEU A 129 -4.95 -9.25 10.85
CA LEU A 129 -4.91 -9.67 9.45
C LEU A 129 -3.61 -10.39 9.07
N GLY A 130 -2.52 -10.09 9.77
CA GLY A 130 -1.19 -10.63 9.49
C GLY A 130 -0.32 -9.65 8.70
N TRP A 131 0.55 -10.19 7.84
CA TRP A 131 1.52 -9.40 7.08
C TRP A 131 0.94 -8.83 5.79
N PHE A 132 1.10 -7.52 5.62
CA PHE A 132 0.92 -6.83 4.35
C PHE A 132 2.27 -6.71 3.64
N ASP A 133 2.28 -6.95 2.34
CA ASP A 133 3.45 -6.80 1.48
C ASP A 133 3.33 -5.47 0.72
N VAL A 134 4.32 -4.60 0.89
CA VAL A 134 4.33 -3.26 0.30
C VAL A 134 5.53 -3.14 -0.62
N ARG A 135 5.28 -2.75 -1.87
CA ARG A 135 6.28 -2.52 -2.91
C ARG A 135 6.21 -1.08 -3.37
N VAL A 136 7.37 -0.48 -3.58
CA VAL A 136 7.49 0.88 -4.10
C VAL A 136 8.31 0.85 -5.38
N VAL A 137 7.87 1.66 -6.34
CA VAL A 137 8.61 1.91 -7.58
C VAL A 137 8.59 3.41 -7.81
N VAL A 138 9.76 3.95 -8.13
CA VAL A 138 9.96 5.38 -8.40
C VAL A 138 10.38 5.52 -9.86
N THR A 139 9.65 6.35 -10.61
CA THR A 139 9.94 6.56 -12.03
C THR A 139 9.89 8.04 -12.38
N TYR A 140 10.78 8.50 -13.24
CA TYR A 140 10.63 9.81 -13.87
C TYR A 140 9.38 9.86 -14.74
N VAL A 141 8.71 11.01 -14.72
CA VAL A 141 7.52 11.27 -15.54
C VAL A 141 7.62 12.60 -16.25
N SER A 142 6.84 12.75 -17.32
CA SER A 142 6.82 13.97 -18.11
C SER A 142 6.23 15.15 -17.32
N GLU A 143 6.86 16.31 -17.38
CA GLU A 143 6.39 17.52 -16.70
C GLU A 143 5.05 18.03 -17.28
N THR A 144 4.78 17.72 -18.56
CA THR A 144 3.55 18.08 -19.25
C THR A 144 2.45 17.03 -19.11
N ASN A 145 2.82 15.79 -18.75
CA ASN A 145 1.90 14.69 -18.56
C ASN A 145 2.44 13.67 -17.53
N PRO A 146 2.05 13.79 -16.24
CA PRO A 146 2.53 12.92 -15.17
C PRO A 146 2.15 11.43 -15.30
N ASP A 147 1.27 11.09 -16.24
CA ASP A 147 0.91 9.69 -16.52
C ASP A 147 1.97 8.99 -17.40
N VAL A 148 2.74 9.75 -18.18
CA VAL A 148 3.75 9.23 -19.10
C VAL A 148 5.08 9.09 -18.37
N VAL A 149 5.61 7.86 -18.34
CA VAL A 149 6.95 7.56 -17.82
C VAL A 149 7.99 8.04 -18.83
N GLU A 150 9.02 8.70 -18.32
CA GLU A 150 10.18 9.14 -19.09
C GLU A 150 11.40 8.30 -18.70
N SER A 151 12.23 7.96 -19.68
CA SER A 151 13.53 7.33 -19.44
C SER A 151 14.63 8.36 -19.15
N ASP A 152 14.36 9.62 -19.50
CA ASP A 152 15.24 10.75 -19.24
C ASP A 152 14.88 11.43 -17.91
N ARG A 153 15.86 12.16 -17.38
CA ARG A 153 15.77 12.83 -16.09
C ARG A 153 14.80 14.02 -16.18
N THR A 154 13.87 14.12 -15.24
CA THR A 154 12.93 15.25 -15.11
C THR A 154 12.82 15.68 -13.66
N PHE A 155 12.30 16.88 -13.37
CA PHE A 155 12.08 17.33 -11.98
C PHE A 155 10.80 16.73 -11.34
N TYR A 156 10.29 15.66 -11.93
CA TYR A 156 9.02 15.03 -11.62
C TYR A 156 9.25 13.52 -11.49
N LYS A 157 9.23 13.02 -10.25
CA LYS A 157 9.30 11.59 -9.94
C LYS A 157 7.92 11.14 -9.48
N ARG A 158 7.38 10.08 -10.09
CA ARG A 158 6.15 9.44 -9.64
C ARG A 158 6.49 8.28 -8.71
N VAL A 159 5.93 8.32 -7.52
CA VAL A 159 6.05 7.26 -6.51
C VAL A 159 4.80 6.39 -6.61
N THR A 160 4.99 5.10 -6.89
CA THR A 160 3.90 4.12 -6.95
C THR A 160 4.04 3.14 -5.80
N VAL A 161 3.11 3.21 -4.84
CA VAL A 161 3.04 2.30 -3.69
C VAL A 161 1.99 1.24 -3.97
N THR A 162 2.41 -0.02 -3.94
CA THR A 162 1.56 -1.19 -4.16
C THR A 162 1.50 -2.00 -2.88
N VAL A 163 0.31 -2.20 -2.33
CA VAL A 163 0.09 -3.00 -1.12
C VAL A 163 -0.73 -4.24 -1.48
N THR A 164 -0.27 -5.40 -1.03
CA THR A 164 -0.95 -6.68 -1.23
C THR A 164 -1.13 -7.44 0.08
N HIS A 165 -2.21 -8.19 0.16
CA HIS A 165 -2.51 -9.06 1.28
C HIS A 165 -3.28 -10.31 0.79
N PRO A 166 -3.03 -11.51 1.34
CA PRO A 166 -3.67 -12.75 0.87
C PRO A 166 -5.20 -12.75 0.90
N ASN A 167 -5.79 -11.98 1.81
CA ASN A 167 -7.24 -11.88 2.00
C ASN A 167 -7.88 -10.69 1.26
N MET A 168 -7.16 -10.04 0.35
CA MET A 168 -7.76 -9.00 -0.51
C MET A 168 -8.64 -9.61 -1.59
N ILE A 169 -9.47 -8.77 -2.20
CA ILE A 169 -10.35 -9.16 -3.30
C ILE A 169 -9.49 -9.71 -4.44
N THR A 170 -9.90 -10.86 -4.99
CA THR A 170 -9.26 -11.45 -6.15
C THR A 170 -10.08 -11.23 -7.42
N ASP A 171 -9.43 -11.25 -8.57
CA ASP A 171 -10.10 -11.28 -9.86
C ASP A 171 -10.75 -12.65 -10.14
N SER A 172 -11.33 -12.81 -11.34
CA SER A 172 -11.92 -14.08 -11.79
C SER A 172 -10.92 -15.21 -11.98
N GLU A 173 -9.62 -14.90 -12.03
CA GLU A 173 -8.51 -15.84 -12.18
C GLU A 173 -7.81 -16.14 -10.84
N GLN A 174 -8.37 -15.66 -9.72
CA GLN A 174 -7.84 -15.80 -8.36
C GLN A 174 -6.55 -15.02 -8.09
N HIS A 175 -6.20 -14.03 -8.92
CA HIS A 175 -5.11 -13.11 -8.62
C HIS A 175 -5.58 -12.05 -7.63
N ILE A 176 -4.75 -11.76 -6.63
CA ILE A 176 -5.00 -10.69 -5.66
C ILE A 176 -4.97 -9.35 -6.40
N ILE A 177 -6.03 -8.55 -6.25
CA ILE A 177 -6.07 -7.18 -6.74
C ILE A 177 -5.33 -6.31 -5.72
N PRO A 178 -4.15 -5.77 -6.05
CA PRO A 178 -3.40 -4.92 -5.13
C PRO A 178 -4.11 -3.57 -4.91
N MET A 179 -3.89 -2.98 -3.74
CA MET A 179 -4.17 -1.57 -3.51
C MET A 179 -2.98 -0.77 -4.05
N VAL A 180 -3.23 0.15 -4.98
CA VAL A 180 -2.18 0.98 -5.58
C VAL A 180 -2.51 2.44 -5.35
N ILE A 181 -1.60 3.16 -4.71
CA ILE A 181 -1.65 4.61 -4.57
C ILE A 181 -0.44 5.20 -5.29
N ARG A 182 -0.67 6.33 -5.96
CA ARG A 182 0.37 7.06 -6.68
C ARG A 182 0.33 8.51 -6.26
N ASP A 183 1.52 9.08 -6.12
CA ASP A 183 1.67 10.52 -5.97
C ASP A 183 2.99 10.97 -6.62
N LEU A 184 3.21 12.26 -6.62
CA LEU A 184 4.24 12.94 -7.39
C LEU A 184 5.17 13.72 -6.47
N ALA A 185 6.45 13.34 -6.46
CA ALA A 185 7.51 14.17 -5.92
C ALA A 185 7.90 15.21 -6.97
N VAL A 186 7.82 16.49 -6.60
CA VAL A 186 8.11 17.62 -7.50
C VAL A 186 9.21 18.47 -6.92
N TYR A 187 10.30 18.61 -7.66
CA TYR A 187 11.36 19.54 -7.29
C TYR A 187 11.04 20.95 -7.78
N ARG A 188 10.87 21.90 -6.85
CA ARG A 188 10.59 23.29 -7.16
C ARG A 188 11.88 24.10 -7.23
N ARG A 189 12.18 24.62 -8.42
CA ARG A 189 13.25 25.59 -8.64
C ARG A 189 12.80 26.95 -8.11
N TYR A 190 13.14 27.26 -6.87
CA TYR A 190 13.00 28.63 -6.36
C TYR A 190 14.25 29.44 -6.76
N PHE A 191 14.03 30.46 -7.60
CA PHE A 191 15.02 31.48 -7.95
C PHE A 191 15.26 32.44 -6.79
#